data_AF-A0A957ZHL4-F1
#
_entry.id   AF-A0A957ZHL4-F1
#
_cell.length_a   1.000
_cell.length_b   1.000
_cell.length_c   1.000
_cell.angle_alpha   90.00
_cell.angle_beta   90.00
_cell.angle_gamma   90.00
#
_symmetry.space_group_name_H-M   'P 1'
#
loop_
_entity.id
_entity.type
_entity.pdbx_description
1 polymer ?
#
loop_
_entity_poly.entity_id
_entity_poly.type
_entity_poly.pdbx_seq_one_letter_code
_entity_poly.pdbx_strand_id
1 'polypeptide(L)'
;MPCCAAQQFERHPDPHIADIGQGGGAEYTVGTCTNCGAHLIHCWVGGVAESIHVVSQQTIDAFIAAPPAQRKALLAGWFNSL
;
A
#
# COMPACT_ATOMS: atom_id res chain seq x y z
N MET A 1 -0.11 13.41 -8.86
CA MET A 1 0.58 14.46 -8.05
C MET A 1 2.05 14.07 -7.94
N PRO A 2 3.01 14.93 -8.33
CA PRO A 2 4.43 14.58 -8.43
C PRO A 2 5.17 14.49 -7.07
N CYS A 3 4.52 14.83 -5.95
CA CYS A 3 5.16 14.83 -4.63
C CYS A 3 5.35 13.45 -4.01
N CYS A 4 4.68 12.40 -4.52
CA CYS A 4 4.65 11.06 -3.90
C CYS A 4 5.61 10.07 -4.57
N ALA A 5 6.74 10.53 -5.12
CA ALA A 5 7.71 9.64 -5.76
C ALA A 5 8.24 8.58 -4.76
N ALA A 6 8.61 7.40 -5.28
CA ALA A 6 9.01 6.21 -4.51
C ALA A 6 10.01 6.44 -3.36
N GLN A 7 10.79 7.52 -3.40
CA GLN A 7 11.82 7.85 -2.42
C GLN A 7 11.29 8.63 -1.18
N GLN A 8 10.05 9.12 -1.21
CA GLN A 8 9.45 9.91 -0.12
C GLN A 8 8.31 9.13 0.56
N PHE A 9 8.56 7.86 0.88
CA PHE A 9 7.56 6.94 1.43
C PHE A 9 7.99 6.40 2.78
N GLU A 10 7.18 6.63 3.81
CA GLU A 10 7.34 6.04 5.14
C GLU A 10 6.36 4.89 5.32
N ARG A 11 6.88 3.70 5.64
CA ARG A 11 6.06 2.51 5.88
C ARG A 11 5.15 2.72 7.08
N HIS A 12 3.95 2.16 7.00
CA HIS A 12 3.06 2.11 8.16
C HIS A 12 3.76 1.39 9.34
N PRO A 13 3.65 1.88 10.59
CA PRO A 13 4.40 1.31 11.71
C PRO A 13 3.96 -0.12 12.09
N ASP A 14 2.72 -0.50 11.80
CA ASP A 14 2.24 -1.89 11.97
C ASP A 14 2.70 -2.76 10.78
N PRO A 15 3.56 -3.78 10.97
CA PRO A 15 4.04 -4.65 9.90
C PRO A 15 2.93 -5.45 9.21
N HIS A 16 1.79 -5.69 9.88
CA HIS A 16 0.62 -6.33 9.29
C HIS A 16 -0.18 -5.40 8.36
N ILE A 17 0.20 -4.13 8.28
CA ILE A 17 -0.36 -3.11 7.38
C ILE A 17 0.74 -2.62 6.42
N ALA A 18 1.96 -2.42 6.92
CA ALA A 18 3.10 -2.02 6.10
C ALA A 18 3.41 -3.05 5.04
N ASP A 19 3.40 -4.34 5.35
CA ASP A 19 3.75 -5.39 4.40
C ASP A 19 2.55 -6.33 4.27
N ILE A 20 1.48 -5.83 3.65
CA ILE A 20 0.27 -6.63 3.42
C ILE A 20 0.64 -7.88 2.63
N GLY A 21 1.67 -7.84 1.77
CA GLY A 21 2.44 -9.03 1.33
C GLY A 21 2.14 -9.49 -0.09
N GLN A 22 2.67 -10.66 -0.46
CA GLN A 22 2.79 -11.11 -1.86
C GLN A 22 1.49 -11.73 -2.43
N GLY A 23 0.95 -11.17 -3.50
CA GLY A 23 -0.18 -11.70 -4.27
C GLY A 23 0.18 -11.74 -5.76
N GLY A 24 0.22 -12.92 -6.37
CA GLY A 24 0.55 -13.06 -7.79
C GLY A 24 1.99 -12.66 -8.18
N GLY A 25 2.92 -12.64 -7.22
CA GLY A 25 4.31 -12.18 -7.42
C GLY A 25 4.55 -10.71 -7.10
N ALA A 26 3.49 -9.94 -6.82
CA ALA A 26 3.58 -8.54 -6.39
C ALA A 26 3.49 -8.41 -4.87
N GLU A 27 4.39 -7.64 -4.26
CA GLU A 27 4.37 -7.26 -2.84
C GLU A 27 3.77 -5.86 -2.70
N TYR A 28 2.96 -5.64 -1.66
CA TYR A 28 2.33 -4.35 -1.46
C TYR A 28 2.72 -3.74 -0.13
N THR A 29 3.05 -2.45 -0.19
CA THR A 29 3.44 -1.68 0.99
C THR A 29 2.54 -0.48 1.21
N VAL A 30 1.93 -0.39 2.39
CA VAL A 30 1.11 0.77 2.77
C VAL A 30 1.93 1.73 3.60
N GLY A 31 1.74 3.01 3.36
CA GLY A 31 2.48 4.04 4.08
C GLY A 31 1.98 5.44 3.78
N THR A 32 2.81 6.42 4.10
CA THR A 32 2.52 7.84 3.92
C THR A 32 3.63 8.53 3.14
N CYS A 33 3.24 9.54 2.37
CA CYS A 33 4.18 10.42 1.72
C CYS A 33 4.86 11.31 2.77
N THR A 34 6.18 11.29 2.86
CA THR A 34 6.93 12.11 3.83
C THR A 34 6.89 13.61 3.51
N ASN A 35 6.48 13.97 2.29
CA ASN A 35 6.43 15.36 1.83
C ASN A 35 5.05 16.01 2.00
N CYS A 36 3.97 15.26 1.71
CA CYS A 36 2.61 15.79 1.76
C CYS A 36 1.67 15.08 2.74
N GLY A 37 2.12 14.01 3.41
CA GLY A 37 1.31 13.24 4.36
C GLY A 37 0.22 12.38 3.72
N ALA A 38 0.12 12.33 2.39
CA ALA A 38 -0.90 11.52 1.71
C ALA A 38 -0.69 10.03 1.98
N HIS A 39 -1.78 9.27 2.11
CA HIS A 39 -1.72 7.82 2.23
C HIS A 39 -1.43 7.19 0.87
N LEU A 40 -0.52 6.23 0.87
CA LEU A 40 0.02 5.61 -0.33
C LEU A 40 -0.02 4.09 -0.22
N ILE A 41 -0.27 3.45 -1.37
CA ILE A 41 -0.05 2.02 -1.57
C ILE A 41 0.98 1.87 -2.68
N HIS A 42 2.06 1.19 -2.35
CA HIS A 42 3.16 0.86 -3.25
C HIS A 42 3.01 -0.59 -3.69
N CYS A 43 3.08 -0.84 -5.00
CA CYS A 43 3.17 -2.17 -5.57
C CYS A 43 4.62 -2.44 -6.00
N TRP A 44 5.18 -3.55 -5.54
CA TRP A 44 6.52 -4.02 -5.88
C TRP A 44 6.42 -5.34 -6.63
N VAL A 45 7.17 -5.50 -7.71
CA VAL A 45 7.25 -6.77 -8.45
C VAL A 45 8.71 -7.19 -8.53
N GLY A 46 9.04 -8.34 -7.94
CA GLY A 46 10.43 -8.83 -7.88
C GLY A 46 11.39 -7.86 -7.19
N GLY A 47 10.94 -7.12 -6.17
CA GLY A 47 11.74 -6.13 -5.44
C GLY A 47 11.88 -4.77 -6.13
N VAL A 48 11.23 -4.55 -7.28
CA VAL A 48 11.22 -3.27 -7.98
C VAL A 48 9.89 -2.57 -7.78
N ALA A 49 9.92 -1.29 -7.39
CA ALA A 49 8.75 -0.43 -7.30
C ALA A 49 8.12 -0.25 -8.69
N GLU A 50 6.92 -0.79 -8.89
CA GLU A 50 6.21 -0.71 -10.17
C GLU A 50 5.28 0.51 -10.21
N SER A 51 4.49 0.70 -9.15
CA SER A 51 3.44 1.74 -9.13
C SER A 51 3.10 2.22 -7.72
N ILE A 52 2.74 3.51 -7.63
CA ILE A 52 2.33 4.16 -6.39
C ILE A 52 0.95 4.76 -6.60
N HIS A 53 0.04 4.42 -5.70
CA HIS A 53 -1.32 4.96 -5.70
C HIS A 53 -1.57 5.79 -4.46
N VAL A 54 -2.08 7.00 -4.66
CA VAL A 54 -2.61 7.84 -3.59
C VAL A 54 -3.98 7.31 -3.23
N VAL A 55 -4.19 7.01 -1.95
CA VAL A 55 -5.44 6.45 -1.45
C VAL A 55 -6.03 7.32 -0.36
N SER A 56 -7.33 7.19 -0.15
CA SER A 56 -8.02 7.88 0.93
C SER A 56 -7.77 7.19 2.27
N GLN A 57 -7.92 7.94 3.37
CA GLN A 57 -7.91 7.37 4.73
C GLN A 57 -8.92 6.22 4.86
N GLN A 58 -10.09 6.33 4.24
CA GLN A 58 -11.13 5.29 4.30
C GLN A 58 -10.66 3.96 3.71
N THR A 59 -9.89 3.98 2.62
CA THR A 59 -9.30 2.78 2.04
C THR A 59 -8.28 2.15 3.00
N ILE A 60 -7.47 2.98 3.66
CA ILE A 60 -6.53 2.51 4.70
C ILE A 60 -7.30 1.90 5.87
N ASP A 61 -8.30 2.58 6.41
CA ASP A 61 -9.11 2.11 7.53
C ASP A 61 -9.77 0.76 7.23
N ALA A 62 -10.21 0.52 6.00
CA ALA A 62 -10.74 -0.76 5.57
C ALA A 62 -9.70 -1.89 5.63
N PHE A 63 -8.44 -1.61 5.25
CA PHE A 63 -7.34 -2.57 5.42
C PHE A 63 -7.00 -2.80 6.90
N ILE A 64 -7.00 -1.75 7.71
CA ILE A 64 -6.74 -1.85 9.15
C ILE A 64 -7.82 -2.70 9.83
N ALA A 65 -9.09 -2.44 9.52
CA ALA A 65 -10.24 -3.14 10.10
C ALA A 65 -10.33 -4.60 9.66
N ALA A 66 -9.78 -4.95 8.48
CA ALA A 66 -9.79 -6.32 7.99
C ALA A 66 -8.86 -7.23 8.82
N PRO A 67 -9.24 -8.50 9.06
CA PRO A 67 -8.36 -9.48 9.68
C PRO A 67 -7.04 -9.62 8.89
N PRO A 68 -5.87 -9.79 9.55
CA PRO A 68 -4.58 -9.88 8.87
C PRO A 68 -4.53 -10.90 7.73
N ALA A 69 -5.22 -12.04 7.89
CA ALA A 69 -5.31 -13.09 6.87
C ALA A 69 -6.06 -12.64 5.58
N GLN A 70 -6.94 -11.63 5.68
CA GLN A 70 -7.77 -11.15 4.56
C GLN A 70 -7.23 -9.88 3.92
N ARG A 71 -6.39 -9.09 4.61
CA ARG A 71 -5.81 -7.82 4.12
C ARG A 71 -5.18 -7.98 2.73
N LYS A 72 -4.45 -9.09 2.51
CA LYS A 72 -3.84 -9.47 1.22
C LYS A 72 -4.85 -9.52 0.09
N ALA A 73 -5.89 -10.32 0.26
CA ALA A 73 -6.90 -10.54 -0.76
C ALA A 73 -7.69 -9.25 -1.04
N LEU A 74 -7.98 -8.48 0.01
CA LEU A 74 -8.65 -7.20 -0.07
C LEU A 74 -7.84 -6.18 -0.88
N LEU A 75 -6.53 -6.12 -0.66
CA LEU A 75 -5.66 -5.17 -1.33
C LEU A 75 -5.39 -5.54 -2.78
N ALA A 76 -5.13 -6.83 -3.06
CA ALA A 76 -5.06 -7.33 -4.42
C ALA A 76 -6.38 -7.12 -5.18
N GLY A 77 -7.52 -7.33 -4.52
CA GLY A 77 -8.84 -7.07 -5.10
C GLY A 77 -9.06 -5.59 -5.41
N TRP A 78 -8.70 -4.70 -4.49
CA TRP A 78 -8.76 -3.26 -4.70
C TRP A 78 -7.87 -2.83 -5.89
N PHE A 79 -6.63 -3.32 -5.95
CA PHE A 79 -5.69 -2.95 -7.02
C PHE A 79 -6.17 -3.42 -8.39
N ASN A 80 -6.70 -4.64 -8.50
CA ASN A 80 -7.29 -5.16 -9.74
C ASN A 80 -8.60 -4.45 -10.16
N SER A 81 -9.18 -3.62 -9.29
CA SER A 81 -10.42 -2.86 -9.57
C SER A 81 -10.17 -1.40 -9.96
N LEU A 82 -8.91 -0.96 -9.95
CA LEU A 82 -8.48 0.37 -10.42
C LEU A 82 -8.48 0.45 -11.95
#